data_AF-A0ABD2M771-F1
#
_entry.id   AF-A0ABD2M771-F1
#
_cell.length_a   1.000
_cell.length_b   1.000
_cell.length_c   1.000
_cell.angle_alpha   90.00
_cell.angle_beta   90.00
_cell.angle_gamma   90.00
#
_symmetry.space_group_name_H-M   'P 1'
#
loop_
_entity.id
_entity.type
_entity.pdbx_description
1 polymer ?
#
loop_
_entity_poly.entity_id
_entity_poly.type
_entity_poly.pdbx_seq_one_letter_code
_entity_poly.pdbx_strand_id
1 'polypeptide(L)'
;MDFREAIIWLLVADAVFIFLLAIADVLIWELINPVDFLYPIFLCVSMLILRSLLHACRLHGRITSGPIFLSWFLFGLCGLPELYDWILTATHPNEMENDRIPRYIAFLIWYPGVITQIVLFSFADTPSQNRYELLDRQISHISR
;
A
#
# COMPACT_ATOMS: atom_id res chain seq x y z
N MET A 1 -2.59 15.89 -9.99
CA MET A 1 -2.17 14.75 -9.15
C MET A 1 -3.16 13.64 -9.42
N ASP A 2 -2.72 12.54 -10.02
CA ASP A 2 -3.62 11.46 -10.42
C ASP A 2 -4.25 10.80 -9.20
N PHE A 3 -5.52 10.40 -9.29
CA PHE A 3 -6.26 9.78 -8.18
C PHE A 3 -5.52 8.57 -7.56
N ARG A 4 -4.82 7.79 -8.39
CA ARG A 4 -3.95 6.68 -7.97
C ARG A 4 -2.84 7.14 -7.02
N GLU A 5 -2.17 8.23 -7.37
CA GLU A 5 -1.08 8.81 -6.58
C GLU A 5 -1.62 9.37 -5.26
N ALA A 6 -2.81 9.99 -5.26
CA ALA A 6 -3.43 10.49 -4.04
C ALA A 6 -3.69 9.36 -3.02
N ILE A 7 -4.18 8.21 -3.46
CA ILE A 7 -4.40 7.05 -2.58
C ILE A 7 -3.06 6.48 -2.07
N ILE A 8 -2.01 6.42 -2.91
CA ILE A 8 -0.68 5.98 -2.46
C ILE A 8 -0.16 6.92 -1.36
N TRP A 9 -0.29 8.24 -1.55
CA TRP A 9 0.13 9.22 -0.55
C TRP A 9 -0.68 9.10 0.75
N LEU A 10 -1.98 8.81 0.68
CA LEU A 10 -2.81 8.53 1.84
C LEU A 10 -2.31 7.29 2.61
N LEU A 11 -2.05 6.19 1.90
CA LEU A 11 -1.51 4.94 2.49
C LEU A 11 -0.12 5.13 3.10
N VAL A 12 0.74 5.94 2.48
CA VAL A 12 2.04 6.29 3.04
C VAL A 12 1.88 7.13 4.31
N ALA A 13 0.97 8.11 4.32
CA ALA A 13 0.70 8.91 5.51
C ALA A 13 0.15 8.06 6.67
N ASP A 14 -0.75 7.12 6.38
CA ASP A 14 -1.26 6.15 7.35
C ASP A 14 -0.15 5.25 7.91
N ALA A 15 0.71 4.69 7.04
CA ALA A 15 1.86 3.89 7.48
C ALA A 15 2.84 4.68 8.34
N VAL A 16 3.09 5.95 8.02
CA VAL A 16 3.93 6.85 8.84
C VAL A 16 3.26 7.15 10.18
N PHE A 17 1.94 7.32 10.21
CA PHE A 17 1.19 7.54 11.45
C PHE A 17 1.28 6.31 12.38
N ILE A 18 1.09 5.11 11.85
CA ILE A 18 1.25 3.85 12.61
C ILE A 18 2.70 3.71 13.11
N PHE A 19 3.69 4.06 12.29
CA PHE A 19 5.10 4.05 12.70
C PHE A 19 5.40 5.05 13.82
N LEU A 20 4.82 6.26 13.77
CA LEU A 20 4.96 7.25 14.84
C LEU A 20 4.28 6.81 16.13
N LEU A 21 3.10 6.18 16.06
CA LEU A 21 2.44 5.57 17.21
C LEU A 21 3.32 4.50 17.85
N ALA A 22 3.93 3.63 17.04
CA ALA A 22 4.85 2.61 17.54
C ALA A 22 6.08 3.20 18.25
N ILE A 23 6.63 4.31 17.74
CA ILE A 23 7.72 5.04 18.41
C ILE A 23 7.23 5.65 19.73
N ALA A 24 6.03 6.24 19.74
CA ALA A 24 5.45 6.83 20.94
C ALA A 24 5.19 5.77 22.02
N ASP A 25 4.68 4.60 21.65
CA ASP A 25 4.41 3.49 22.57
C ASP A 25 5.70 2.94 23.19
N VAL A 26 6.76 2.79 22.39
CA VAL A 26 8.09 2.40 22.90
C VAL A 26 8.65 3.45 23.86
N LEU A 27 8.45 4.75 23.57
CA LEU A 27 8.97 5.84 24.39
C LEU A 27 8.20 6.04 25.70
N ILE A 28 6.89 5.80 25.70
CA ILE A 28 6.01 6.08 26.85
C ILE A 28 5.86 4.85 27.76
N TRP A 29 5.80 3.64 27.20
CA TRP A 29 5.37 2.45 27.95
C TRP A 29 6.42 1.33 28.06
N GLU A 30 7.61 1.48 27.44
CA GLU A 30 8.67 0.43 27.39
C GLU A 30 8.13 -0.96 26.97
N LEU A 31 7.00 -1.02 26.25
CA LEU A 31 6.28 -2.27 26.03
C LEU A 31 7.02 -3.13 24.99
N ILE A 32 7.69 -4.17 25.48
CA ILE A 32 8.62 -5.04 24.72
C ILE A 32 7.91 -6.27 24.12
N ASN A 33 6.74 -6.07 23.52
CA ASN A 33 6.20 -7.10 22.63
C ASN A 33 6.81 -6.90 21.24
N PRO A 34 7.75 -7.76 20.80
CA PRO A 34 8.47 -7.56 19.55
C PRO A 34 7.54 -7.56 18.34
N VAL A 35 6.38 -8.25 18.44
CA VAL A 35 5.37 -8.36 17.39
C VAL A 35 4.70 -7.01 17.11
N ASP A 36 4.38 -6.25 18.15
CA ASP A 36 3.74 -4.93 18.06
C ASP A 36 4.65 -3.87 17.44
N PHE A 37 5.97 -4.07 17.55
CA PHE A 37 6.99 -3.19 16.97
C PHE A 37 7.42 -3.62 15.56
N LEU A 38 7.49 -4.92 15.28
CA LEU A 38 7.87 -5.42 13.96
C LEU A 38 6.84 -5.08 12.89
N TYR A 39 5.56 -5.15 13.26
CA TYR A 39 4.45 -4.92 12.36
C TYR A 39 4.51 -3.55 11.63
N PRO A 40 4.58 -2.40 12.33
CA PRO A 40 4.68 -1.08 11.70
C PRO A 40 5.96 -0.92 10.85
N ILE A 41 7.06 -1.58 11.24
CA ILE A 41 8.31 -1.57 10.47
C ILE A 41 8.12 -2.30 9.14
N PHE A 42 7.59 -3.52 9.17
CA PHE A 42 7.33 -4.29 7.96
C PHE A 42 6.34 -3.57 7.05
N LEU A 43 5.32 -2.91 7.61
CA LEU A 43 4.36 -2.12 6.84
C LEU A 43 5.04 -0.93 6.14
N CYS A 44 5.89 -0.19 6.85
CA CYS A 44 6.61 0.97 6.31
C CYS A 44 7.61 0.57 5.23
N VAL A 45 8.41 -0.48 5.48
CA VAL A 45 9.36 -1.05 4.50
C VAL A 45 8.62 -1.53 3.25
N SER A 46 7.50 -2.23 3.44
CA SER A 46 6.66 -2.71 2.33
C SER A 46 6.15 -1.57 1.45
N MET A 47 5.68 -0.47 2.05
CA MET A 47 5.21 0.70 1.31
C MET A 47 6.33 1.39 0.52
N LEU A 48 7.53 1.47 1.10
CA LEU A 48 8.72 2.01 0.40
C LEU A 48 9.15 1.13 -0.78
N ILE A 49 9.10 -0.19 -0.60
CA ILE A 49 9.39 -1.15 -1.68
C ILE A 49 8.35 -1.01 -2.79
N LEU A 50 7.05 -0.98 -2.48
CA LEU A 50 6.01 -0.80 -3.49
C LEU A 50 6.16 0.52 -4.26
N ARG A 51 6.45 1.62 -3.55
CA ARG A 51 6.68 2.93 -4.16
C ARG A 51 7.91 2.93 -5.07
N SER A 52 9.01 2.31 -4.63
CA SER A 52 10.23 2.22 -5.44
C SER A 52 10.03 1.35 -6.67
N LEU A 53 9.26 0.24 -6.56
CA LEU A 53 8.87 -0.58 -7.69
C LEU A 53 8.04 0.23 -8.70
N LEU A 54 7.04 0.98 -8.23
CA LEU A 54 6.22 1.84 -9.08
C LEU A 54 7.07 2.89 -9.81
N HIS A 55 8.02 3.50 -9.10
CA HIS A 55 8.94 4.46 -9.69
C HIS A 55 9.87 3.82 -10.74
N ALA A 56 10.43 2.65 -10.45
CA ALA A 56 11.28 1.90 -11.36
C ALA A 56 10.51 1.46 -12.62
N CYS A 57 9.25 1.04 -12.48
CA CYS A 57 8.36 0.70 -13.60
C CYS A 57 8.06 1.90 -14.49
N ARG A 58 7.82 3.08 -13.89
CA ARG A 58 7.66 4.34 -14.64
C ARG A 58 8.94 4.71 -15.41
N LEU A 59 10.11 4.57 -14.78
CA LEU A 59 11.40 4.91 -15.38
C LEU A 59 11.74 4.01 -16.60
N HIS A 60 11.45 2.72 -16.50
CA HIS A 60 11.69 1.75 -17.58
C HIS A 60 10.57 1.73 -18.63
N GLY A 61 9.51 2.53 -18.42
CA GLY A 61 8.38 2.61 -19.35
C GLY A 61 7.68 1.27 -19.59
N ARG A 62 7.85 0.25 -18.75
CA ARG A 62 7.11 -1.00 -18.93
C ARG A 62 5.74 -0.85 -18.28
N ILE A 63 4.69 -1.08 -19.08
CA ILE A 63 3.31 -1.15 -18.59
C ILE A 63 3.20 -2.48 -17.85
N THR A 64 3.60 -2.50 -16.58
CA THR A 64 3.56 -3.70 -15.73
C THR A 64 2.47 -3.53 -14.68
N SER A 65 1.22 -3.38 -15.12
CA SER A 65 0.06 -3.41 -14.22
C SER A 65 -0.01 -4.72 -13.44
N GLY A 66 0.46 -5.82 -14.03
CA GLY A 66 0.45 -7.17 -13.43
C GLY A 66 1.24 -7.31 -12.12
N PRO A 67 2.57 -7.07 -12.09
CA PRO A 67 3.37 -7.19 -10.86
C PRO A 67 2.88 -6.27 -9.73
N ILE A 68 2.52 -5.03 -10.05
CA ILE A 68 2.01 -4.07 -9.05
C ILE A 68 0.67 -4.56 -8.50
N PHE A 69 -0.24 -5.01 -9.37
CA PHE A 69 -1.50 -5.64 -8.97
C PHE A 69 -1.27 -6.87 -8.09
N LEU A 70 -0.35 -7.76 -8.46
CA LEU A 70 -0.03 -8.96 -7.69
C LEU A 70 0.52 -8.63 -6.30
N SER A 71 1.36 -7.60 -6.19
CA SER A 71 1.88 -7.15 -4.90
C SER A 71 0.77 -6.62 -4.00
N TRP A 72 -0.11 -5.75 -4.51
CA TRP A 72 -1.27 -5.25 -3.76
C TRP A 72 -2.24 -6.37 -3.38
N PHE A 73 -2.45 -7.34 -4.28
CA PHE A 73 -3.28 -8.51 -4.00
C PHE A 73 -2.71 -9.38 -2.88
N LEU A 74 -1.40 -9.60 -2.88
CA LEU A 74 -0.73 -10.34 -1.81
C LEU A 74 -0.84 -9.61 -0.46
N PHE A 75 -0.72 -8.27 -0.45
CA PHE A 75 -0.97 -7.47 0.76
C PHE A 75 -2.41 -7.61 1.27
N GLY A 76 -3.40 -7.54 0.39
CA GLY A 76 -4.80 -7.76 0.76
C GLY A 76 -5.04 -9.17 1.30
N LEU A 77 -4.40 -10.17 0.69
CA LEU A 77 -4.50 -11.57 1.11
C LEU A 77 -3.84 -11.80 2.48
N CYS A 78 -2.66 -11.24 2.72
CA CYS A 78 -1.96 -11.34 3.99
C CYS A 78 -2.65 -10.54 5.10
N GLY A 79 -3.39 -9.48 4.78
CA GLY A 79 -4.19 -8.70 5.74
C GLY A 79 -5.53 -9.34 6.14
N LEU A 80 -5.99 -10.38 5.46
CA LEU A 80 -7.23 -11.11 5.80
C LEU A 80 -7.24 -11.74 7.22
N PRO A 81 -6.23 -12.52 7.63
CA PRO A 81 -6.23 -13.10 8.98
C PRO A 81 -6.27 -12.02 10.07
N GLU A 82 -5.60 -10.90 9.83
CA GLU A 82 -5.56 -9.79 10.78
C GLU A 82 -6.89 -9.03 10.84
N LEU A 83 -7.55 -8.82 9.70
CA LEU A 83 -8.92 -8.29 9.67
C LEU A 83 -9.88 -9.18 10.47
N TYR A 84 -9.73 -10.50 10.34
CA TYR A 84 -10.55 -11.47 11.06
C TYR A 84 -10.36 -11.36 12.59
N ASP A 85 -9.11 -11.25 13.05
CA ASP A 85 -8.79 -11.05 14.48
C ASP A 85 -9.36 -9.73 15.01
N TRP A 86 -9.28 -8.65 14.23
CA TRP A 86 -9.86 -7.36 14.61
C TRP A 86 -11.39 -7.40 14.68
N ILE A 87 -12.07 -8.13 13.80
CA ILE A 87 -13.54 -8.31 13.83
C ILE A 87 -13.97 -9.12 15.06
N LEU A 88 -13.22 -10.18 15.38
CA LEU A 88 -13.44 -10.99 16.59
C LEU A 88 -13.27 -10.17 17.87
N THR A 89 -12.23 -9.35 17.92
CA THR A 89 -11.94 -8.45 19.04
C THR A 89 -13.02 -7.38 19.18
N ALA A 90 -13.48 -6.79 18.07
CA ALA A 90 -14.58 -5.83 18.07
C ALA A 90 -15.92 -6.42 18.55
N THR A 91 -16.11 -7.74 18.38
CA THR A 91 -17.32 -8.45 18.85
C THR A 91 -17.31 -8.67 20.37
N HIS A 92 -16.14 -8.57 21.02
CA HIS A 92 -15.96 -8.70 22.47
C HIS A 92 -15.38 -7.40 23.07
N PRO A 93 -16.18 -6.30 23.12
CA PRO A 93 -15.70 -4.97 23.50
C PRO A 93 -15.19 -4.87 24.94
N ASN A 94 -15.52 -5.82 25.81
CA ASN A 94 -15.08 -5.83 27.22
C ASN A 94 -13.59 -6.17 27.39
N GLU A 95 -12.92 -6.71 26.36
CA GLU A 95 -11.49 -7.06 26.39
C GLU A 95 -10.64 -6.06 25.60
N MET A 96 -11.26 -5.02 25.03
CA MET A 96 -10.58 -4.09 24.14
C MET A 96 -9.90 -2.99 24.95
N GLU A 97 -8.58 -3.13 25.16
CA GLU A 97 -7.76 -2.07 25.74
C GLU A 97 -7.83 -0.78 24.91
N ASN A 98 -8.02 0.35 25.58
CA ASN A 98 -8.11 1.68 24.95
C ASN A 98 -6.89 2.00 24.06
N ASP A 99 -5.73 1.42 24.38
CA ASP A 99 -4.47 1.58 23.67
C ASP A 99 -4.46 0.93 22.27
N ARG A 100 -5.34 -0.06 22.04
CA ARG A 100 -5.44 -0.78 20.74
C ARG A 100 -6.40 -0.15 19.75
N ILE A 101 -7.24 0.79 20.21
CA ILE A 101 -8.21 1.53 19.39
C ILE A 101 -7.55 2.30 18.23
N PRO A 102 -6.45 3.06 18.40
CA PRO A 102 -5.85 3.78 17.28
C PRO A 102 -5.32 2.85 16.18
N ARG A 103 -4.79 1.67 16.56
CA ARG A 103 -4.29 0.67 15.60
C ARG A 103 -5.45 0.03 14.82
N TYR A 104 -6.55 -0.25 15.49
CA TYR A 104 -7.78 -0.74 14.86
C TYR A 104 -8.32 0.25 13.81
N ILE A 105 -8.37 1.54 14.13
CA ILE A 105 -8.85 2.58 13.21
C ILE A 105 -7.92 2.70 12.00
N ALA A 106 -6.60 2.69 12.22
CA ALA A 106 -5.63 2.74 11.13
C ALA A 106 -5.78 1.53 10.19
N PHE A 107 -5.94 0.33 10.74
CA PHE A 107 -6.15 -0.88 9.95
C PHE A 107 -7.47 -0.84 9.13
N LEU A 108 -8.54 -0.27 9.70
CA LEU A 108 -9.81 -0.05 8.99
C LEU A 108 -9.71 0.95 7.83
N ILE A 109 -8.77 1.90 7.88
CA ILE A 109 -8.50 2.84 6.78
C ILE A 109 -7.60 2.19 5.74
N TRP A 110 -6.63 1.40 6.19
CA TRP A 110 -5.65 0.72 5.34
C TRP A 110 -6.29 -0.32 4.42
N TYR A 111 -7.13 -1.20 4.96
CA TYR A 111 -7.74 -2.31 4.21
C TYR A 111 -8.57 -1.88 2.98
N PRO A 112 -9.52 -0.92 3.08
CA PRO A 112 -10.23 -0.42 1.91
C PRO A 112 -9.31 0.34 0.94
N GLY A 113 -8.24 0.97 1.44
CA GLY A 113 -7.20 1.59 0.62
C GLY A 113 -6.50 0.56 -0.29
N VAL A 114 -6.11 -0.58 0.27
CA VAL A 114 -5.50 -1.70 -0.46
C VAL A 114 -6.47 -2.27 -1.50
N ILE A 115 -7.74 -2.51 -1.13
CA ILE A 115 -8.77 -3.01 -2.07
C ILE A 115 -8.95 -2.03 -3.22
N THR A 116 -9.02 -0.72 -2.92
CA THR A 116 -9.16 0.32 -3.93
C THR A 116 -7.96 0.31 -4.89
N GLN A 117 -6.74 0.15 -4.39
CA GLN A 117 -5.55 0.00 -5.23
C GLN A 117 -5.59 -1.25 -6.12
N ILE A 118 -6.02 -2.40 -5.59
CA ILE A 118 -6.21 -3.63 -6.37
C ILE A 118 -7.16 -3.37 -7.54
N VAL A 119 -8.32 -2.73 -7.27
CA VAL A 119 -9.32 -2.43 -8.31
C VAL A 119 -8.76 -1.45 -9.34
N LEU A 120 -8.09 -0.37 -8.92
CA LEU A 120 -7.49 0.60 -9.84
C LEU A 120 -6.42 -0.03 -10.73
N PHE A 121 -5.53 -0.84 -10.18
CA PHE A 121 -4.47 -1.51 -10.95
C PHE A 121 -5.00 -2.69 -11.78
N SER A 122 -6.19 -3.21 -11.48
CA SER A 122 -6.86 -4.22 -12.32
C SER A 122 -7.32 -3.64 -13.66
N PHE A 123 -7.71 -2.36 -13.71
CA PHE A 123 -7.97 -1.68 -14.96
C PHE A 123 -6.65 -1.32 -15.64
N ALA A 124 -6.38 -2.00 -16.77
CA ALA A 124 -5.17 -1.82 -17.56
C ALA A 124 -4.94 -0.34 -17.89
N ASP A 125 -3.73 0.15 -17.57
CA ASP A 125 -3.31 1.50 -17.94
C ASP A 125 -3.45 1.66 -19.46
N THR A 126 -4.20 2.67 -19.88
CA THR A 126 -4.27 3.05 -21.28
C THR A 126 -2.87 3.53 -21.68
N PRO A 127 -2.21 2.92 -22.67
CA PRO A 127 -0.85 3.28 -23.05
C PRO A 127 -0.77 4.77 -23.39
N SER A 128 0.21 5.47 -22.82
CA SER A 128 0.40 6.90 -23.04
C SER A 128 0.53 7.19 -24.55
N GLN A 129 -0.30 8.09 -25.06
CA GLN A 129 -0.41 8.47 -26.47
C GLN A 129 0.95 8.83 -27.11
N ASN A 130 1.85 9.44 -26.32
CA ASN A 130 3.22 9.80 -26.74
C ASN A 130 4.09 8.62 -27.21
N ARG A 131 3.82 7.39 -26.75
CA ARG A 131 4.61 6.22 -27.18
C ARG A 131 4.24 5.77 -28.59
N TYR A 132 2.97 5.89 -28.97
CA TYR A 132 2.55 5.59 -30.34
C TYR A 132 3.17 6.58 -31.31
N GLU A 133 3.20 7.88 -30.98
CA GLU A 133 3.84 8.88 -31.85
C GLU A 133 5.34 8.64 -32.05
N LEU A 134 6.05 8.18 -31.01
CA LEU A 134 7.49 7.88 -31.11
C LEU A 134 7.78 6.58 -31.89
N LEU A 135 6.95 5.55 -31.70
CA LEU A 135 7.03 4.32 -32.49
C LEU A 135 6.69 4.57 -33.95
N ASP A 136 5.66 5.38 -34.22
CA ASP A 136 5.25 5.73 -35.57
C ASP A 136 6.33 6.56 -36.28
N ARG A 137 6.98 7.50 -35.58
CA ARG A 137 8.18 8.19 -36.10
C ARG A 137 9.32 7.23 -36.41
N GLN A 138 9.64 6.29 -35.53
CA GLN A 138 10.72 5.32 -35.75
C GLN A 138 10.42 4.41 -36.95
N ILE A 139 9.18 3.94 -37.10
CA ILE A 139 8.75 3.10 -38.24
C ILE A 139 8.83 3.91 -39.55
N SER A 140 8.42 5.18 -39.54
CA SER A 140 8.49 6.05 -40.73
C SER A 140 9.91 6.33 -41.22
N HIS A 141 10.91 6.29 -40.33
CA HIS A 141 12.32 6.48 -40.67
C HIS A 141 12.99 5.20 -41.23
N ILE A 142 12.43 4.01 -40.96
CA ILE A 142 12.95 2.73 -41.45
C ILE A 142 12.37 2.39 -42.84
N SER A 143 11.21 2.94 -43.20
CA SER A 143 10.55 2.67 -44.48
C SER A 143 10.96 3.60 -45.64
N ARG A 144 12.02 4.39 -45.50
CA ARG A 144 12.62 5.25 -46.55
C ARG A 144 14.02 4.76 -46.89
#